data_AF-A0ABD0Q1X1-F1
#
_entry.id   AF-A0ABD0Q1X1-F1
#
_cell.length_a   1.000
_cell.length_b   1.000
_cell.length_c   1.000
_cell.angle_alpha   90.00
_cell.angle_beta   90.00
_cell.angle_gamma   90.00
#
_symmetry.space_group_name_H-M   'P 1'
#
loop_
_entity.id
_entity.type
_entity.pdbx_description
1 polymer ?
#
loop_
_entity_poly.entity_id
_entity_poly.type
_entity_poly.pdbx_seq_one_letter_code
_entity_poly.pdbx_strand_id
1 'polypeptide(L)' 'LGNFITTAEKIRLPDDCTIGYIIEALLEVPLTHTGLFHSHLENLQRLPTDNILQQ' A
#
# COMPACT_ATOMS: atom_id res chain seq x y z
N LEU A 1 -17.51 -16.46 0.66
CA LEU A 1 -16.81 -15.33 1.31
C LEU A 1 -15.41 -15.29 0.70
N GLY A 2 -14.96 -14.14 0.17
CA GLY A 2 -13.76 -14.07 -0.68
C GLY A 2 -12.46 -14.33 0.09
N ASN A 3 -11.46 -14.91 -0.59
CA ASN A 3 -10.15 -15.25 -0.03
C ASN A 3 -9.45 -14.07 0.68
N PHE A 4 -9.76 -12.83 0.27
CA PHE A 4 -9.28 -11.62 0.92
C PHE A 4 -9.77 -11.49 2.37
N ILE A 5 -11.08 -11.57 2.62
CA ILE A 5 -11.67 -11.40 3.95
C ILE A 5 -11.13 -12.46 4.91
N THR A 6 -11.05 -13.71 4.46
CA THR A 6 -10.49 -14.82 5.26
C THR A 6 -9.02 -14.62 5.59
N THR A 7 -8.25 -14.00 4.69
CA THR A 7 -6.83 -13.68 4.96
C THR A 7 -6.72 -12.54 5.96
N ALA A 8 -7.50 -11.46 5.78
CA ALA A 8 -7.56 -10.32 6.70
C ALA A 8 -7.91 -10.76 8.13
N GLU A 9 -8.93 -11.60 8.29
CA GLU A 9 -9.36 -12.13 9.58
C GLU A 9 -8.28 -12.97 10.27
N LYS A 10 -7.51 -13.76 9.50
CA LYS A 10 -6.45 -14.61 10.04
C LYS A 10 -5.25 -13.80 10.54
N ILE A 11 -4.82 -12.82 9.75
CA ILE A 11 -3.63 -12.03 10.08
C ILE A 11 -3.93 -10.88 11.05
N ARG A 12 -5.20 -10.46 11.16
CA ARG A 12 -5.68 -9.38 12.04
C ARG A 12 -4.91 -8.07 11.85
N LEU A 13 -4.65 -7.74 10.59
CA LEU A 13 -4.07 -6.46 10.17
C LEU A 13 -5.11 -5.64 9.40
N PRO A 14 -4.92 -4.32 9.25
CA PRO A 14 -5.77 -3.51 8.39
C PRO A 14 -5.69 -3.95 6.92
N ASP A 15 -6.63 -3.45 6.10
CA ASP A 15 -6.79 -3.91 4.72
C ASP A 15 -5.56 -3.66 3.84
N ASP A 16 -4.87 -2.53 4.01
CA ASP A 16 -3.64 -2.19 3.28
C ASP A 16 -2.50 -3.17 3.54
N CYS A 17 -2.31 -3.53 4.81
CA CYS A 17 -1.36 -4.53 5.25
C CYS A 17 -1.73 -5.93 4.74
N THR A 18 -3.02 -6.25 4.68
CA THR A 18 -3.51 -7.53 4.14
C THR A 18 -3.21 -7.67 2.65
N ILE A 19 -3.45 -6.61 1.87
CA ILE A 19 -3.11 -6.61 0.44
C ILE A 19 -1.60 -6.76 0.25
N GLY A 20 -0.79 -5.99 1.00
CA GLY A 20 0.66 -6.11 0.95
C GLY A 20 1.16 -7.53 1.28
N TYR A 21 0.60 -8.16 2.33
CA TYR A 21 0.94 -9.53 2.71
C TYR A 21 0.60 -10.55 1.62
N ILE A 22 -0.57 -10.43 0.98
CA ILE A 22 -0.95 -11.34 -0.12
C ILE A 22 0.05 -11.20 -1.28
N ILE A 23 0.38 -9.98 -1.68
CA ILE A 23 1.24 -9.72 -2.85
C ILE A 23 2.68 -10.17 -2.60
N GLU A 24 3.28 -9.73 -1.49
CA GLU A 24 4.70 -9.95 -1.20
C GLU A 24 4.97 -11.35 -0.64
N ALA A 25 4.14 -11.85 0.28
CA ALA A 25 4.44 -13.06 1.05
C ALA A 25 3.74 -14.33 0.53
N LEU A 26 2.56 -14.21 -0.09
CA LEU A 26 1.84 -15.37 -0.61
C LEU A 26 2.04 -15.56 -2.12
N LEU A 27 2.13 -14.47 -2.87
CA LEU A 27 2.33 -14.49 -4.33
C LEU A 27 3.78 -14.25 -4.74
N GLU A 28 4.65 -13.84 -3.80
CA GLU A 28 6.08 -13.58 -4.04
C GLU A 28 6.32 -12.55 -5.18
N VAL A 29 5.43 -11.56 -5.30
CA VAL A 29 5.55 -10.47 -6.27
C VAL A 29 5.97 -9.20 -5.54
N PRO A 30 7.08 -8.56 -5.94
CA PRO A 30 7.52 -7.31 -5.31
C PRO A 30 6.62 -6.14 -5.73
N LEU A 31 6.22 -5.32 -4.76
CA LEU A 31 5.52 -4.07 -4.97
C LEU A 31 6.47 -3.04 -5.59
N THR A 32 5.94 -2.30 -6.56
CA THR A 32 6.69 -1.21 -7.19
C THR A 32 6.55 0.05 -6.36
N HIS A 33 7.68 0.54 -5.84
CA HIS A 33 7.72 1.82 -5.14
C HIS A 33 7.59 2.97 -6.13
N THR A 34 6.70 3.92 -5.85
CA THR A 34 6.49 5.13 -6.66
C THR A 34 6.57 6.37 -5.80
N GLY A 35 7.24 7.41 -6.31
CA GLY A 35 7.27 8.73 -5.68
C GLY A 35 6.01 9.56 -5.95
N LEU A 36 5.00 9.00 -6.62
CA LEU A 36 3.74 9.68 -6.99
C LEU A 36 2.58 9.36 -6.05
N PHE A 37 2.75 8.47 -5.05
CA PHE A 37 1.71 8.21 -4.07
C PHE A 37 2.12 8.79 -2.73
N HIS A 38 1.28 9.69 -2.21
CA HIS A 38 1.51 10.39 -0.95
C HIS A 38 0.29 10.25 -0.02
N SER A 39 0.55 9.88 1.23
CA SER A 39 -0.43 9.83 2.30
C SER A 39 -0.51 11.16 3.04
N HIS A 40 -1.67 11.46 3.63
CA HIS A 40 -1.83 12.59 4.55
C HIS A 40 -1.01 12.44 5.85
N LEU A 41 -0.41 11.27 6.08
CA LEU A 41 0.53 11.01 7.17
C LEU A 41 1.95 11.53 6.87
N GLU A 42 2.22 11.98 5.64
CA GLU A 42 3.47 12.62 5.24
C GLU A 42 3.44 14.14 5.48
N ASN A 43 4.61 14.78 5.53
CA ASN A 43 4.68 16.24 5.53
C ASN A 43 4.47 16.77 4.11
N LEU A 44 3.21 16.97 3.73
CA LEU A 44 2.80 17.39 2.38
C LEU A 44 3.40 18.73 1.94
N GLN A 45 3.79 19.60 2.89
CA GLN A 45 4.44 20.89 2.58
C GLN A 45 5.89 20.72 2.07
N ARG A 46 6.48 19.54 2.24
CA ARG A 46 7.85 19.22 1.81
C ARG A 46 7.88 18.42 0.51
N LEU A 47 6.73 18.18 -0.12
CA LEU A 47 6.70 17.45 -1.37
C LEU A 47 7.37 18.25 -2.49
N PRO A 48 8.21 17.61 -3.33
CA PRO A 48 8.74 18.25 -4.52
C PRO A 48 7.59 18.70 -5.41
N THR A 49 7.61 19.95 -5.88
CA THR A 49 6.58 20.49 -6.78
C THR A 49 6.41 19.62 -8.02
N ASP A 50 7.52 19.07 -8.53
CA ASP A 50 7.52 18.18 -9.69
C ASP A 50 6.68 16.91 -9.47
N ASN A 51 6.69 16.35 -8.25
CA ASN A 51 5.86 15.18 -7.93
C ASN A 51 4.37 15.54 -7.98
N ILE A 52 3.98 16.69 -7.42
CA ILE A 52 2.57 17.14 -7.36
C ILE A 52 2.01 17.32 -8.78
N LEU A 53 2.81 17.84 -9.71
CA LEU A 53 2.38 18.03 -11.10
C LEU A 53 2.28 16.72 -11.90
N GLN A 54 2.84 15.63 -11.37
CA GLN A 54 2.88 14.31 -12.01
C GLN A 54 1.93 13.29 -11.37
N GLN A 55 1.26 13.62 -10.25
CA GLN A 55 0.19 12.81 -9.66
C GLN A 55 -1.11 12.93 -10.48
#